data_AF-A0A924TLF1-F1
#
_entry.id   AF-A0A924TLF1-F1
#
_cell.length_a   1.000
_cell.length_b   1.000
_cell.length_c   1.000
_cell.angle_alpha   90.00
_cell.angle_beta   90.00
_cell.angle_gamma   90.00
#
_symmetry.space_group_name_H-M   'P 1'
#
loop_
_entity.id
_entity.type
_entity.pdbx_description
1 polymer ?
#
loop_
_entity_poly.entity_id
_entity_poly.type
_entity_poly.pdbx_seq_one_letter_code
_entity_poly.pdbx_strand_id
1 'polypeptide(L)' 'MLQAKIEARQPFIDFYVDRIHPDGSSQQFRVSGEPMFTQDCCFKGYRGVGVETKAVP' A
#
# COMPACT_ATOMS: atom_id res chain seq x y z
N MET A 1 -8.18 9.30 -0.61
CA MET A 1 -8.79 8.13 -1.30
C MET A 1 -8.19 6.81 -0.82
N LEU A 2 -6.86 6.65 -0.76
CA LEU A 2 -6.23 5.45 -0.17
C LEU A 2 -6.61 5.26 1.31
N GLN A 3 -6.47 6.31 2.12
CA GLN A 3 -6.81 6.28 3.55
C GLN A 3 -8.25 5.79 3.79
N ALA A 4 -9.23 6.33 3.07
CA ALA A 4 -10.62 5.91 3.16
C ALA A 4 -10.84 4.42 2.79
N LYS A 5 -10.10 3.91 1.79
CA LYS A 5 -10.12 2.47 1.44
C LYS A 5 -9.53 1.61 2.55
N ILE A 6 -8.45 2.07 3.19
CA ILE A 6 -7.83 1.37 4.32
C ILE A 6 -8.78 1.34 5.53
N GLU A 7 -9.39 2.48 5.85
CA GLU A 7 -10.39 2.59 6.93
C GLU A 7 -11.61 1.70 6.69
N ALA A 8 -12.08 1.65 5.44
CA ALA A 8 -13.18 0.79 5.02
C ALA A 8 -12.78 -0.68 4.81
N ARG A 9 -11.50 -1.05 5.02
CA ARG A 9 -10.96 -2.40 4.79
C ARG A 9 -11.24 -2.92 3.38
N GLN A 10 -11.07 -2.05 2.39
CA GLN A 10 -11.32 -2.34 0.98
C GLN A 10 -10.01 -2.62 0.23
N PRO A 11 -10.08 -3.34 -0.90
CA PRO A 11 -8.97 -3.46 -1.83
C PRO A 11 -8.54 -2.10 -2.40
N PHE A 12 -7.24 -1.96 -2.59
CA PHE A 12 -6.64 -0.81 -3.25
C PHE A 12 -5.60 -1.29 -4.27
N ILE A 13 -5.52 -0.62 -5.42
CA ILE A 13 -4.71 -1.05 -6.56
C ILE A 13 -3.95 0.16 -7.09
N ASP A 14 -2.66 -0.04 -7.34
CA ASP A 14 -1.76 0.88 -8.02
C ASP A 14 -1.69 2.29 -7.40
N PHE A 15 -1.66 2.36 -6.07
CA PHE A 15 -1.47 3.61 -5.35
C PHE A 15 0.01 3.98 -5.27
N TYR A 16 0.34 5.23 -5.56
CA TYR A 16 1.69 5.75 -5.40
C TYR A 16 1.92 6.18 -3.96
N VAL A 17 3.05 5.76 -3.39
CA VAL A 17 3.53 6.16 -2.06
C VAL A 17 5.00 6.50 -2.13
N ASP A 18 5.41 7.54 -1.42
CA ASP A 18 6.80 7.93 -1.29
C ASP A 18 7.36 7.45 0.04
N ARG A 19 8.55 6.86 0.00
CA ARG A 19 9.33 6.46 1.16
C ARG A 19 10.51 7.40 1.29
N ILE A 20 10.52 8.18 2.35
CA ILE A 20 11.65 9.02 2.71
C ILE A 20 12.58 8.21 3.62
N HIS A 21 13.84 8.06 3.21
CA HIS A 21 14.87 7.40 4.00
C HIS A 21 15.46 8.36 5.05
N PRO A 22 16.12 7.83 6.10
CA PRO A 22 16.77 8.66 7.11
C PRO A 22 17.84 9.61 6.55
N ASP A 23 18.42 9.30 5.39
CA ASP A 23 19.41 10.14 4.69
C ASP A 23 18.76 11.24 3.82
N GLY A 24 17.43 11.32 3.79
CA GLY A 24 16.67 12.29 3.01
C GLY A 24 16.39 11.89 1.56
N SER A 25 16.89 10.74 1.10
CA SER A 25 16.54 10.22 -0.23
C SER A 25 15.08 9.74 -0.26
N SER A 26 14.42 9.91 -1.41
CA SER A 26 13.04 9.45 -1.64
C SER A 26 13.01 8.30 -2.64
N GLN A 27 12.25 7.26 -2.33
CA GLN A 27 11.89 6.20 -3.27
C GLN A 27 10.38 6.20 -3.47
N GLN A 28 9.94 6.17 -4.72
CA GLN A 28 8.52 6.05 -5.04
C GLN A 28 8.16 4.58 -5.27
N PHE A 29 7.01 4.17 -4.76
CA PHE A 29 6.48 2.83 -4.93
C PHE A 29 5.06 2.89 -5.46
N ARG A 30 4.72 1.92 -6.30
CA ARG A 30 3.34 1.60 -6.64
C ARG A 30 2.91 0.38 -5.84
N VAL A 31 1.85 0.54 -5.03
CA VAL A 31 1.38 -0.48 -4.09
C VAL A 31 -0.09 -0.86 -4.32
N SER A 32 -0.36 -2.15 -4.18
CA SER A 32 -1.70 -2.74 -4.22
C SER A 32 -1.88 -3.66 -3.01
N GLY A 33 -3.10 -3.80 -2.52
CA GLY A 33 -3.40 -4.61 -1.33
C GLY A 33 -4.82 -5.15 -1.32
N GLU A 34 -4.93 -6.44 -0.97
CA GLU A 34 -6.19 -7.14 -0.69
C GLU A 34 -6.34 -7.34 0.83
N PRO A 35 -7.48 -6.95 1.44
CA PRO A 35 -7.71 -7.17 2.86
C PRO A 35 -7.84 -8.68 3.14
N MET A 36 -7.19 -9.14 4.22
CA MET A 36 -7.29 -10.52 4.68
C MET A 36 -8.07 -10.61 5.97
N PHE A 37 -8.93 -11.63 6.03
CA PHE A 37 -9.75 -11.93 7.19
C PHE A 37 -9.45 -13.35 7.69
N THR A 38 -9.63 -13.58 8.98
CA THR A 38 -9.67 -14.93 9.56
C THR A 38 -10.97 -15.63 9.18
N GLN A 39 -11.10 -16.91 9.52
CA GLN A 39 -12.36 -17.65 9.37
C GLN A 39 -13.50 -17.02 10.19
N ASP A 40 -13.17 -16.37 11.31
CA ASP A 40 -14.11 -15.63 12.16
C ASP A 40 -14.39 -14.20 11.66
N CYS A 41 -14.15 -13.91 10.38
CA CYS A 41 -14.36 -12.60 9.74
C CYS A 41 -13.58 -11.44 10.39
N CYS A 42 -12.51 -11.72 11.12
CA CYS A 42 -11.69 -10.70 11.78
C CYS A 42 -10.58 -10.21 10.85
N PHE A 43 -10.43 -8.89 10.70
CA PHE A 43 -9.39 -8.30 9.86
C PHE A 43 -8.00 -8.56 10.43
N LYS A 44 -7.10 -9.15 9.63
CA LYS A 44 -5.72 -9.49 10.03
C LYS A 44 -4.66 -8.59 9.37
N GLY A 45 -5.05 -7.76 8.41
CA GLY A 45 -4.14 -6.92 7.64
C GLY A 45 -4.34 -7.08 6.14
N TYR A 46 -3.37 -6.60 5.36
CA TYR A 46 -3.39 -6.65 3.91
C TYR A 46 -2.36 -7.62 3.37
N ARG A 47 -2.71 -8.36 2.32
CA ARG A 47 -1.74 -9.02 1.44
C ARG A 47 -1.52 -8.11 0.23
N GLY A 48 -0.32 -7.58 0.09
CA GLY A 48 -0.02 -6.61 -0.95
C GLY A 48 1.20 -6.95 -1.79
N VAL A 49 1.33 -6.19 -2.87
CA VAL A 49 2.53 -6.12 -3.71
C VAL A 49 2.99 -4.67 -3.76
N GLY A 50 4.30 -4.46 -3.75
CA GLY A 50 4.92 -3.16 -3.91
C GLY A 50 6.00 -3.23 -4.96
N VAL A 51 5.95 -2.34 -5.94
CA VAL A 51 6.97 -2.23 -6.98
C VAL A 51 7.61 -0.87 -6.84
N GLU A 52 8.94 -0.84 -6.67
CA GLU A 52 9.70 0.40 -6.73
C GLU A 52 9.59 0.97 -8.15
N THR A 53 9.16 2.22 -8.25
CA THR A 53 9.04 2.94 -9.51
C THR A 53 10.17 3.95 -9.58
N LYS A 54 11.01 3.85 -10.61
CA LYS A 54 11.93 4.93 -10.94
C LYS A 54 11.10 6.11 -11.44
N ALA A 55 11.36 7.31 -10.92
CA ALA A 55 10.90 8.52 -11.59
C ALA A 55 11.44 8.46 -13.03
N VAL A 56 10.54 8.51 -14.01
CA VAL A 56 10.95 8.71 -15.40
C VAL A 56 11.62 10.09 -15.45
N PRO A 57 12.85 10.21 -15.99
CA PRO A 57 13.55 11.49 -16.06
C PRO A 57 12.75 12.55 -16.83
#